data_AF-A0A3Q0IWH4-F1
#
_entry.id   AF-A0A3Q0IWH4-F1
#
_cell.length_a   1.000
_cell.length_b   1.000
_cell.length_c   1.000
_cell.angle_alpha   90.00
_cell.angle_beta   90.00
_cell.angle_gamma   90.00
#
_symmetry.space_group_name_H-M   'P 1'
#
loop_
_entity.id
_entity.type
_entity.pdbx_description
1 polymer ?
#
loop_
_entity_poly.entity_id
_entity_poly.type
_entity_poly.pdbx_seq_one_letter_code
_entity_poly.pdbx_strand_id
1 'polypeptide(L)'
;MFRPWFYFLLLSLFAQSALSLPPVIKIGGLFDSSPIDAVNEKVFMKAIERVNDEELLGETKLVGLTMRVPELMSFQVERSVCELIKKGCIAIFGPRSAMTTPIVESVCDTKEIPHIQTRWDHATPRGSCSVNLYPDANVLAHALVDVVRSAGWKHFTIVYYDNDGLFRVKKLLEMYNNKGHTIIVRKLSDDGNFRPTLRRIKQQKQTFILIDVPTDILHEVLKQAQQIGLMSSEQNFIINNLDMHTVDLEPFMYSGTNISGIRMVNTTSPNLLKAFDGFEDATPDTIALETVLIYDGVFLLAQSLLNIPMEPEPVNVRERRADEKDEEEAKEDKGGEGEPAPDGEKSDASPAEETSSGDEEPPTCENDIAWPHGYTIINDIKLNTLPRGLSGPIRFDHQGFRTSFQLELTRLTEEGIQGIAKWSPKERIKFYNEGPTGDFSNTTFRIVIALTPPYGMEKESAARLTGNDRYEGYAVDLIHELSLLCKFNYTLEVQADSKGGSWDNKTQRWNGMIGKVLYGEADLAITDLTITRDRESVVDFTMPFMNLGKTFVTTDALYESG
;
A
#
# COMPACT_ATOMS: atom_id res chain seq x y z
N MET A 1 49.15 -7.40 56.02
CA MET A 1 49.15 -8.03 54.68
C MET A 1 47.81 -8.75 54.50
N PHE A 2 46.73 -7.99 54.33
CA PHE A 2 45.36 -8.49 54.10
C PHE A 2 44.99 -8.22 52.64
N ARG A 3 44.38 -9.23 52.01
CA ARG A 3 44.38 -9.48 50.56
C ARG A 3 43.54 -8.48 49.76
N PRO A 4 44.04 -7.99 48.59
CA PRO A 4 43.29 -7.18 47.62
C PRO A 4 42.22 -7.98 46.84
N TRP A 5 41.99 -9.25 47.20
CA TRP A 5 41.08 -10.16 46.49
C TRP A 5 39.61 -9.95 46.88
N PHE A 6 39.34 -9.36 48.04
CA PHE A 6 37.97 -9.11 48.51
C PHE A 6 37.30 -7.96 47.74
N TYR A 7 38.08 -6.98 47.28
CA TYR A 7 37.57 -5.88 46.44
C TYR A 7 37.28 -6.31 45.01
N PHE A 8 37.99 -7.31 44.47
CA PHE A 8 37.68 -7.88 43.14
C PHE A 8 36.38 -8.71 43.15
N LEU A 9 36.07 -9.38 44.27
CA LEU A 9 34.84 -10.17 44.42
C LEU A 9 33.61 -9.26 44.65
N LEU A 10 33.78 -8.12 45.33
CA LEU A 10 32.75 -7.08 45.46
C LEU A 10 32.53 -6.27 44.17
N LEU A 11 33.57 -6.05 43.35
CA LEU A 11 33.40 -5.45 42.01
C LEU A 11 32.81 -6.42 40.98
N SER A 12 33.01 -7.74 41.11
CA SER A 12 32.34 -8.72 40.25
C SER A 12 30.87 -8.97 40.64
N LEU A 13 30.52 -8.77 41.91
CA LEU A 13 29.12 -8.82 42.39
C LEU A 13 28.31 -7.57 42.03
N PHE A 14 28.97 -6.45 41.70
CA PHE A 14 28.31 -5.21 41.23
C PHE A 14 28.28 -5.08 39.69
N ALA A 15 28.76 -6.08 38.95
CA ALA A 15 28.89 -6.01 37.48
C ALA A 15 27.87 -6.86 36.69
N GLN A 16 26.84 -7.41 37.32
CA GLN A 16 25.78 -8.16 36.62
C GLN A 16 24.39 -7.93 37.23
N SER A 17 23.93 -6.69 37.29
CA SER A 17 22.49 -6.43 37.08
C SER A 17 22.31 -6.23 35.58
N ALA A 18 22.38 -7.32 34.82
CA ALA A 18 21.95 -7.29 33.43
C ALA A 18 20.45 -6.99 33.45
N LEU A 19 20.04 -5.86 32.87
CA LEU A 19 18.67 -5.60 32.47
C LEU A 19 18.19 -6.82 31.67
N SER A 20 17.30 -7.62 32.24
CA SER A 20 16.76 -8.78 31.54
C SER A 20 15.26 -8.61 31.38
N LEU A 21 14.81 -8.62 30.12
CA LEU A 21 13.41 -8.84 29.79
C LEU A 21 12.89 -10.08 30.56
N PRO A 22 11.61 -10.11 30.96
CA PRO A 22 11.03 -11.29 31.59
C PRO A 22 11.12 -12.49 30.64
N PRO A 23 11.15 -13.73 31.15
CA PRO A 23 11.32 -14.93 30.32
C PRO A 23 10.19 -15.11 29.29
N VAL A 24 9.00 -14.61 29.62
CA VAL A 24 7.83 -14.69 28.74
C VAL A 24 7.15 -13.32 28.69
N ILE A 25 6.87 -12.87 27.48
CA ILE A 25 6.09 -11.67 27.21
C ILE A 25 4.84 -12.07 26.43
N LYS A 26 3.67 -11.66 26.91
CA LYS A 26 2.39 -11.96 26.25
C LYS A 26 1.93 -10.77 25.43
N ILE A 27 1.47 -11.03 24.21
CA ILE A 27 0.86 -10.03 23.32
C ILE A 27 -0.51 -10.51 22.85
N GLY A 28 -1.47 -9.59 22.79
CA GLY A 28 -2.86 -9.87 22.45
C GLY A 28 -3.14 -9.61 20.98
N GLY A 29 -3.96 -10.45 20.36
CA GLY A 29 -4.50 -10.24 19.02
C GLY A 29 -6.02 -10.31 19.04
N LEU A 30 -6.68 -9.24 18.61
CA LEU A 30 -8.12 -9.17 18.48
C LEU A 30 -8.50 -9.21 17.00
N PHE A 31 -9.21 -10.25 16.58
CA PHE A 31 -9.52 -10.50 15.17
C PHE A 31 -11.04 -10.60 14.97
N ASP A 32 -11.56 -9.99 13.91
CA ASP A 32 -12.98 -10.10 13.60
C ASP A 32 -13.33 -11.52 13.13
N SER A 33 -14.59 -11.91 13.29
CA SER A 33 -15.07 -13.25 12.91
C SER A 33 -15.30 -13.38 11.40
N SER A 34 -14.33 -12.93 10.58
CA SER A 34 -14.35 -12.97 9.13
C SER A 34 -13.32 -13.97 8.57
N PRO A 35 -13.50 -14.49 7.35
CA PRO A 35 -12.51 -15.37 6.72
C PRO A 35 -11.14 -14.72 6.52
N ILE A 36 -11.13 -13.41 6.25
CA ILE A 36 -9.90 -12.62 6.07
C ILE A 36 -9.12 -12.59 7.39
N ASP A 37 -9.82 -12.32 8.49
CA ASP A 37 -9.18 -12.21 9.79
C ASP A 37 -8.73 -13.56 10.36
N ALA A 38 -9.30 -14.68 9.89
CA ALA A 38 -8.78 -16.00 10.19
C ALA A 38 -7.35 -16.22 9.65
N VAL A 39 -7.01 -15.63 8.49
CA VAL A 39 -5.63 -15.65 7.95
C VAL A 39 -4.73 -14.71 8.75
N ASN A 40 -5.22 -13.51 9.09
CA ASN A 40 -4.51 -12.55 9.92
C ASN A 40 -4.13 -13.11 11.30
N GLU A 41 -5.03 -13.85 11.94
CA GLU A 41 -4.77 -14.55 13.21
C GLU A 41 -3.63 -15.57 13.08
N LYS A 42 -3.63 -16.37 12.01
CA LYS A 42 -2.56 -17.35 11.76
C LYS A 42 -1.22 -16.67 11.48
N VAL A 43 -1.21 -15.58 10.73
CA VAL A 43 0.02 -14.81 10.44
C VAL A 43 0.56 -14.12 11.68
N PHE A 44 -0.30 -13.62 12.57
CA PHE A 44 0.11 -13.11 13.87
C PHE A 44 0.87 -14.17 14.67
N MET A 45 0.32 -15.39 14.77
CA MET A 45 0.99 -16.49 15.46
C MET A 45 2.29 -16.91 14.75
N LYS A 46 2.30 -16.92 13.41
CA LYS A 46 3.50 -17.22 12.61
C LYS A 46 4.62 -16.21 12.81
N ALA A 47 4.28 -14.92 12.91
CA ALA A 47 5.26 -13.86 13.17
C ALA A 47 5.88 -14.02 14.57
N ILE A 48 5.07 -14.38 15.57
CA ILE A 48 5.54 -14.67 16.93
C ILE A 48 6.50 -15.87 16.94
N GLU A 49 6.11 -16.96 16.27
CA GLU A 49 6.98 -18.14 16.09
C GLU A 49 8.32 -17.73 15.46
N ARG A 50 8.27 -16.93 14.38
CA ARG A 50 9.49 -16.48 13.70
C ARG A 50 10.39 -15.62 14.60
N VAL A 51 9.83 -14.68 15.37
CA VAL A 51 10.59 -13.85 16.32
C VAL A 51 11.28 -14.73 17.38
N ASN A 52 10.57 -15.77 17.85
CA ASN A 52 11.11 -16.71 18.83
C ASN A 52 12.19 -17.64 18.25
N ASP A 53 12.04 -18.08 17.00
CA ASP A 53 12.97 -18.95 16.27
C ASP A 53 14.24 -18.20 15.85
N GLU A 54 14.13 -16.92 15.52
CA GLU A 54 15.28 -16.05 15.25
C GLU A 54 16.01 -15.62 16.53
N GLU A 55 15.49 -16.00 17.71
CA GLU A 55 16.01 -15.60 19.02
C GLU A 55 16.20 -14.08 19.14
N LEU A 56 15.30 -13.30 18.52
CA LEU A 56 15.43 -11.85 18.42
C LEU A 56 15.44 -11.18 19.81
N LEU A 57 14.73 -11.76 20.78
CA LEU A 57 14.66 -11.31 22.17
C LEU A 57 15.60 -12.10 23.12
N GLY A 58 16.58 -12.83 22.58
CA GLY A 58 17.47 -13.68 23.35
C GLY A 58 16.70 -14.82 24.06
N GLU A 59 16.80 -14.87 25.38
CA GLU A 59 16.14 -15.90 26.21
C GLU A 59 14.64 -15.67 26.38
N THR A 60 14.17 -14.44 26.16
CA THR A 60 12.76 -14.09 26.28
C THR A 60 11.95 -14.63 25.09
N LYS A 61 10.79 -15.23 25.38
CA LYS A 61 9.85 -15.72 24.36
C LYS A 61 8.57 -14.88 24.33
N LEU A 62 8.12 -14.57 23.12
CA LEU A 62 6.80 -13.99 22.88
C LEU A 62 5.73 -15.08 22.87
N VAL A 63 4.60 -14.81 23.52
CA VAL A 63 3.41 -15.69 23.52
C VAL A 63 2.20 -14.88 23.04
N GLY A 64 1.57 -15.35 21.98
CA GLY A 64 0.35 -14.74 21.44
C GLY A 64 -0.91 -15.25 22.14
N LEU A 65 -1.79 -14.34 22.53
CA LEU A 65 -3.15 -14.64 22.99
C LEU A 65 -4.15 -14.03 22.02
N THR A 66 -4.89 -14.87 21.31
CA THR A 66 -5.84 -14.41 20.29
C THR A 66 -7.29 -14.50 20.79
N MET A 67 -8.12 -13.56 20.37
CA MET A 67 -9.57 -13.58 20.61
C MET A 67 -10.31 -13.18 19.33
N ARG A 68 -11.39 -13.92 19.03
CA ARG A 68 -12.28 -13.60 17.92
C ARG A 68 -13.49 -12.82 18.41
N VAL A 69 -13.79 -11.71 17.75
CA VAL A 69 -14.89 -10.81 18.10
C VAL A 69 -15.82 -10.56 16.91
N PRO A 70 -17.09 -10.18 17.13
CA PRO A 70 -17.97 -9.73 16.06
C PRO A 70 -17.71 -8.26 15.69
N GLU A 71 -17.75 -7.94 14.39
CA GLU A 71 -17.42 -6.62 13.83
C GLU A 71 -18.29 -5.45 14.36
N LEU A 72 -19.49 -5.73 14.88
CA LEU A 72 -20.50 -4.75 15.27
C LEU A 72 -20.93 -4.84 16.74
N MET A 73 -20.23 -5.63 17.57
CA MET A 73 -20.61 -5.85 18.97
C MET A 73 -19.61 -5.22 19.96
N SER A 74 -19.81 -3.93 20.24
CA SER A 74 -19.00 -3.10 21.14
C SER A 74 -18.72 -3.73 22.51
N PHE A 75 -19.76 -4.27 23.17
CA PHE A 75 -19.65 -4.85 24.50
C PHE A 75 -18.78 -6.12 24.55
N GLN A 76 -18.88 -6.97 23.52
CA GLN A 76 -18.06 -8.18 23.46
C GLN A 76 -16.60 -7.83 23.21
N VAL A 77 -16.34 -6.83 22.36
CA VAL A 77 -15.00 -6.29 22.10
C VAL A 77 -14.36 -5.77 23.39
N GLU A 78 -15.06 -4.92 24.14
CA GLU A 78 -14.57 -4.38 25.41
C GLU A 78 -14.21 -5.50 26.39
N ARG A 79 -15.12 -6.48 26.57
CA ARG A 79 -14.88 -7.63 27.44
C ARG A 79 -13.66 -8.44 27.01
N SER A 80 -13.51 -8.73 25.72
CA SER A 80 -12.37 -9.48 25.19
C SER A 80 -11.05 -8.73 25.40
N VAL A 81 -11.02 -7.42 25.19
CA VAL A 81 -9.83 -6.59 25.49
C VAL A 81 -9.50 -6.68 26.98
N CYS A 82 -10.49 -6.53 27.86
CA CYS A 82 -10.28 -6.64 29.30
C CYS A 82 -9.78 -8.02 29.74
N GLU A 83 -10.25 -9.10 29.09
CA GLU A 83 -9.75 -10.45 29.33
C GLU A 83 -8.29 -10.62 28.86
N LEU A 84 -7.85 -9.97 27.77
CA LEU A 84 -6.44 -9.97 27.35
C LEU A 84 -5.57 -9.20 28.35
N ILE A 85 -6.02 -8.04 28.82
CA ILE A 85 -5.32 -7.24 29.84
C ILE A 85 -5.16 -8.05 31.12
N LYS A 86 -6.24 -8.67 31.60
CA LYS A 86 -6.23 -9.54 32.79
C LYS A 86 -5.27 -10.73 32.65
N LYS A 87 -5.02 -11.21 31.43
CA LYS A 87 -4.05 -12.29 31.15
C LYS A 87 -2.59 -11.81 31.08
N GLY A 88 -2.35 -10.50 31.21
CA GLY A 88 -1.04 -9.86 31.22
C GLY A 88 -0.49 -9.55 29.82
N CYS A 89 -1.35 -9.26 28.84
CA CYS A 89 -0.90 -8.80 27.53
C CYS A 89 -0.33 -7.38 27.61
N ILE A 90 0.91 -7.19 27.16
CA ILE A 90 1.59 -5.88 27.19
C ILE A 90 1.38 -5.03 25.92
N ALA A 91 0.74 -5.60 24.91
CA ALA A 91 0.38 -4.94 23.65
C ALA A 91 -0.82 -5.66 23.04
N ILE A 92 -1.67 -4.92 22.31
CA ILE A 92 -2.88 -5.45 21.68
C ILE A 92 -2.90 -5.05 20.20
N PHE A 93 -3.12 -6.04 19.33
CA PHE A 93 -3.26 -5.87 17.88
C PHE A 93 -4.73 -5.93 17.47
N GLY A 94 -5.12 -5.10 16.50
CA GLY A 94 -6.48 -5.08 15.96
C GLY A 94 -7.52 -4.44 16.89
N PRO A 95 -8.82 -4.46 16.55
CA PRO A 95 -9.45 -5.23 15.47
C PRO A 95 -9.39 -4.51 14.11
N ARG A 96 -10.00 -5.12 13.08
CA ARG A 96 -10.09 -4.55 11.73
C ARG A 96 -11.30 -3.63 11.54
N SER A 97 -12.40 -3.87 12.26
CA SER A 97 -13.61 -3.05 12.17
C SER A 97 -13.40 -1.61 12.65
N ALA A 98 -13.75 -0.66 11.78
CA ALA A 98 -13.71 0.78 12.06
C ALA A 98 -14.61 1.20 13.22
N MET A 99 -15.68 0.43 13.47
CA MET A 99 -16.69 0.74 14.48
C MET A 99 -16.25 0.32 15.89
N THR A 100 -15.43 -0.71 16.00
CA THR A 100 -15.01 -1.29 17.29
C THR A 100 -13.61 -0.87 17.71
N THR A 101 -12.75 -0.46 16.76
CA THR A 101 -11.40 0.05 17.03
C THR A 101 -11.36 1.16 18.08
N PRO A 102 -12.25 2.19 18.06
CA PRO A 102 -12.22 3.27 19.06
C PRO A 102 -12.45 2.79 20.51
N ILE A 103 -13.13 1.65 20.69
CA ILE A 103 -13.36 1.05 22.02
C ILE A 103 -12.05 0.48 22.55
N VAL A 104 -11.34 -0.27 21.71
CA VAL A 104 -10.03 -0.84 22.06
C VAL A 104 -9.03 0.27 22.32
N GLU A 105 -9.02 1.30 21.48
CA GLU A 105 -8.20 2.49 21.65
C GLU A 105 -8.47 3.20 22.98
N SER A 106 -9.74 3.41 23.36
CA SER A 106 -10.11 4.02 24.64
C SER A 106 -9.62 3.22 25.85
N VAL A 107 -9.76 1.89 25.82
CA VAL A 107 -9.31 1.02 26.92
C VAL A 107 -7.78 1.00 27.00
N CYS A 108 -7.11 0.87 25.85
CA CYS A 108 -5.66 0.84 25.76
C CYS A 108 -5.03 2.16 26.21
N ASP A 109 -5.59 3.31 25.83
CA ASP A 109 -5.13 4.62 26.30
C ASP A 109 -5.30 4.77 27.81
N THR A 110 -6.40 4.28 28.38
CA THR A 110 -6.66 4.33 29.84
C THR A 110 -5.69 3.44 30.62
N LYS A 111 -5.29 2.30 30.04
CA LYS A 111 -4.41 1.31 30.68
C LYS A 111 -2.95 1.44 30.31
N GLU A 112 -2.63 2.43 29.49
CA GLU A 112 -1.31 2.66 28.92
C GLU A 112 -0.79 1.42 28.16
N ILE A 113 -1.65 0.71 27.43
CA ILE A 113 -1.26 -0.48 26.68
C ILE A 113 -1.07 -0.11 25.21
N PRO A 114 0.11 -0.39 24.61
CA PRO A 114 0.34 -0.24 23.18
C PRO A 114 -0.74 -0.93 22.33
N HIS A 115 -1.47 -0.13 21.56
CA HIS A 115 -2.47 -0.59 20.61
C HIS A 115 -1.95 -0.44 19.17
N ILE A 116 -1.82 -1.56 18.48
CA ILE A 116 -1.21 -1.64 17.15
C ILE A 116 -2.30 -1.95 16.11
N GLN A 117 -2.59 -0.98 15.28
CA GLN A 117 -3.61 -1.06 14.22
C GLN A 117 -2.96 -1.33 12.86
N THR A 118 -3.68 -2.04 11.99
CA THR A 118 -3.22 -2.38 10.63
C THR A 118 -4.27 -2.09 9.55
N ARG A 119 -5.39 -1.47 9.92
CA ARG A 119 -6.52 -1.13 9.03
C ARG A 119 -6.37 0.27 8.41
N TRP A 120 -6.98 0.49 7.25
CA TRP A 120 -7.15 1.85 6.73
C TRP A 120 -8.02 2.68 7.66
N ASP A 121 -7.57 3.89 8.01
CA ASP A 121 -8.28 4.79 8.90
C ASP A 121 -7.99 6.27 8.59
N HIS A 122 -9.05 7.08 8.61
CA HIS A 122 -9.00 8.53 8.37
C HIS A 122 -9.32 9.35 9.62
N ALA A 123 -9.63 8.70 10.75
CA ALA A 123 -9.98 9.36 12.00
C ALA A 123 -8.79 10.15 12.57
N THR A 124 -9.09 11.33 13.12
CA THR A 124 -8.12 12.21 13.81
C THR A 124 -8.85 12.93 14.96
N PRO A 125 -8.22 13.15 16.13
CA PRO A 125 -6.87 12.71 16.53
C PRO A 125 -6.82 11.23 16.96
N ARG A 126 -5.62 10.63 16.96
CA ARG A 126 -5.38 9.29 17.50
C ARG A 126 -5.09 9.34 19.00
N GLY A 127 -5.39 8.22 19.65
CA GLY A 127 -5.04 7.94 21.03
C GLY A 127 -3.54 7.97 21.29
N SER A 128 -3.18 8.26 22.54
CA SER A 128 -1.79 8.43 22.95
C SER A 128 -1.00 7.12 22.93
N CYS A 129 -1.67 5.99 23.17
CA CYS A 129 -1.10 4.65 23.20
C CYS A 129 -1.34 3.86 21.91
N SER A 130 -1.83 4.52 20.84
CA SER A 130 -2.12 3.87 19.56
C SER A 130 -1.13 4.24 18.45
N VAL A 131 -0.82 3.28 17.59
CA VAL A 131 -0.12 3.46 16.31
C VAL A 131 -0.86 2.70 15.21
N ASN A 132 -0.83 3.22 13.98
CA ASN A 132 -1.39 2.53 12.82
C ASN A 132 -0.33 2.30 11.75
N LEU A 133 -0.05 1.03 11.46
CA LEU A 133 0.91 0.61 10.44
C LEU A 133 0.38 0.79 9.02
N TYR A 134 -0.93 0.94 8.85
CA TYR A 134 -1.50 1.30 7.56
C TYR A 134 -1.05 2.72 7.19
N PRO A 135 -0.65 2.95 5.93
CA PRO A 135 -0.25 4.29 5.48
C PRO A 135 -1.28 5.37 5.78
N ASP A 136 -0.80 6.57 6.18
CA ASP A 136 -1.68 7.70 6.44
C ASP A 136 -2.58 8.04 5.23
N ALA A 137 -3.88 8.25 5.49
CA ALA A 137 -4.88 8.49 4.46
C ALA A 137 -4.61 9.77 3.65
N ASN A 138 -4.09 10.84 4.29
CA ASN A 138 -3.76 12.08 3.58
C ASN A 138 -2.53 11.89 2.68
N VAL A 139 -1.52 11.17 3.16
CA VAL A 139 -0.31 10.85 2.39
C VAL A 139 -0.67 9.96 1.18
N LEU A 140 -1.56 8.96 1.35
CA LEU A 140 -2.10 8.17 0.24
C LEU A 140 -2.89 9.01 -0.77
N ALA A 141 -3.76 9.91 -0.31
CA ALA A 141 -4.51 10.79 -1.19
C ALA A 141 -3.58 11.72 -2.01
N HIS A 142 -2.45 12.15 -1.42
CA HIS A 142 -1.41 12.86 -2.14
C HIS A 142 -0.70 11.99 -3.19
N ALA A 143 -0.41 10.73 -2.88
CA ALA A 143 0.15 9.80 -3.85
C ALA A 143 -0.76 9.64 -5.07
N LEU A 144 -2.07 9.51 -4.83
CA LEU A 144 -3.05 9.35 -5.89
C LEU A 144 -3.14 10.59 -6.79
N VAL A 145 -3.02 11.80 -6.22
CA VAL A 145 -2.89 13.05 -6.98
C VAL A 145 -1.66 13.06 -7.87
N ASP A 146 -0.51 12.61 -7.35
CA ASP A 146 0.73 12.53 -8.13
C ASP A 146 0.59 11.54 -9.29
N VAL A 147 -0.07 10.39 -9.06
CA VAL A 147 -0.35 9.38 -10.09
C VAL A 147 -1.23 9.95 -11.20
N VAL A 148 -2.37 10.55 -10.87
CA VAL A 148 -3.28 11.18 -11.86
C VAL A 148 -2.59 12.29 -12.64
N ARG A 149 -1.75 13.11 -11.99
CA ARG A 149 -0.96 14.15 -12.66
C ARG A 149 0.08 13.57 -13.60
N SER A 150 0.81 12.54 -13.19
CA SER A 150 1.82 11.87 -14.03
C SER A 150 1.20 11.20 -15.26
N ALA A 151 -0.04 10.73 -15.13
CA ALA A 151 -0.81 10.18 -16.25
C ALA A 151 -1.37 11.27 -17.19
N GLY A 152 -1.26 12.55 -16.83
CA GLY A 152 -1.73 13.68 -17.64
C GLY A 152 -3.25 13.87 -17.64
N TRP A 153 -3.97 13.30 -16.67
CA TRP A 153 -5.44 13.30 -16.67
C TRP A 153 -5.99 14.66 -16.21
N LYS A 154 -6.68 15.36 -17.12
CA LYS A 154 -7.40 16.62 -16.83
C LYS A 154 -8.90 16.43 -16.67
N HIS A 155 -9.48 15.49 -17.40
CA HIS A 155 -10.90 15.18 -17.37
C HIS A 155 -11.08 13.69 -17.11
N PHE A 156 -11.65 13.34 -15.96
CA PHE A 156 -11.80 11.94 -15.56
C PHE A 156 -13.03 11.74 -14.67
N THR A 157 -13.49 10.49 -14.61
CA THR A 157 -14.60 10.07 -13.74
C THR A 157 -14.07 9.25 -12.57
N ILE A 158 -14.45 9.61 -11.35
CA ILE A 158 -14.21 8.83 -10.14
C ILE A 158 -15.43 7.95 -9.88
N VAL A 159 -15.21 6.64 -9.78
CA VAL A 159 -16.20 5.64 -9.42
C VAL A 159 -15.83 5.12 -8.04
N TYR A 160 -16.73 5.25 -7.08
CA TYR A 160 -16.50 4.82 -5.70
C TYR A 160 -17.66 3.96 -5.18
N TYR A 161 -17.38 3.08 -4.22
CA TYR A 161 -18.38 2.16 -3.65
C TYR A 161 -18.97 2.67 -2.32
N ASP A 162 -18.13 2.83 -1.31
CA ASP A 162 -18.54 3.21 0.05
C ASP A 162 -18.38 4.72 0.32
N ASN A 163 -18.97 5.21 1.41
CA ASN A 163 -18.81 6.64 1.76
C ASN A 163 -17.36 6.99 2.13
N ASP A 164 -16.59 6.01 2.61
CA ASP A 164 -15.17 6.16 2.96
C ASP A 164 -14.29 6.45 1.73
N GLY A 165 -14.69 5.99 0.55
CA GLY A 165 -14.00 6.24 -0.71
C GLY A 165 -13.86 7.73 -1.03
N LEU A 166 -14.82 8.56 -0.60
CA LEU A 166 -14.74 10.01 -0.74
C LEU A 166 -13.59 10.61 0.08
N PHE A 167 -13.25 10.03 1.24
CA PHE A 167 -12.09 10.46 2.02
C PHE A 167 -10.79 10.03 1.35
N ARG A 168 -10.72 8.80 0.78
CA ARG A 168 -9.54 8.31 0.03
C ARG A 168 -9.21 9.20 -1.17
N VAL A 169 -10.23 9.69 -1.87
CA VAL A 169 -10.08 10.56 -3.06
C VAL A 169 -10.22 12.05 -2.76
N LYS A 170 -10.32 12.46 -1.49
CA LYS A 170 -10.57 13.87 -1.10
C LYS A 170 -9.61 14.84 -1.77
N LYS A 171 -8.31 14.51 -1.79
CA LYS A 171 -7.28 15.38 -2.39
C LYS A 171 -7.40 15.48 -3.92
N LEU A 172 -7.93 14.45 -4.59
CA LEU A 172 -8.28 14.53 -6.00
C LEU A 172 -9.46 15.46 -6.23
N LEU A 173 -10.49 15.41 -5.38
CA LEU A 173 -11.66 16.30 -5.50
C LEU A 173 -11.25 17.77 -5.39
N GLU A 174 -10.23 18.08 -4.57
CA GLU A 174 -9.64 19.42 -4.46
C GLU A 174 -8.86 19.87 -5.72
N MET A 175 -8.53 18.97 -6.66
CA MET A 175 -7.93 19.35 -7.95
C MET A 175 -8.94 20.00 -8.89
N TYR A 176 -10.24 19.84 -8.63
CA TYR A 176 -11.29 20.45 -9.43
C TYR A 176 -11.08 21.96 -9.55
N ASN A 177 -11.06 22.45 -10.79
CA ASN A 177 -10.94 23.87 -11.07
C ASN A 177 -11.73 24.19 -12.34
N ASN A 178 -12.57 25.23 -12.26
CA ASN A 178 -13.44 25.75 -13.33
C ASN A 178 -12.67 26.12 -14.62
N LYS A 179 -11.33 26.12 -14.61
CA LYS A 179 -10.47 26.47 -15.75
C LYS A 179 -9.54 25.35 -16.23
N GLY A 180 -9.60 24.12 -15.71
CA GLY A 180 -8.64 23.10 -16.16
C GLY A 180 -8.82 21.64 -15.75
N HIS A 181 -9.58 21.31 -14.70
CA HIS A 181 -9.87 19.91 -14.34
C HIS A 181 -11.37 19.68 -14.18
N THR A 182 -11.91 18.72 -14.94
CA THR A 182 -13.32 18.32 -14.81
C THR A 182 -13.38 16.94 -14.19
N ILE A 183 -13.95 16.86 -12.99
CA ILE A 183 -14.06 15.62 -12.24
C ILE A 183 -15.54 15.26 -12.11
N ILE A 184 -15.91 14.10 -12.61
CA ILE A 184 -17.27 13.55 -12.46
C ILE A 184 -17.20 12.47 -11.40
N VAL A 185 -18.07 12.52 -10.39
CA VAL A 185 -18.08 11.52 -9.31
C VAL A 185 -19.34 10.67 -9.42
N ARG A 186 -19.20 9.34 -9.33
CA ARG A 186 -20.29 8.37 -9.44
C ARG A 186 -20.17 7.31 -8.33
N LYS A 187 -21.23 7.16 -7.53
CA LYS A 187 -21.34 6.06 -6.57
C LYS A 187 -21.86 4.80 -7.27
N LEU A 188 -21.27 3.65 -6.98
CA LEU A 188 -21.82 2.35 -7.33
C LEU A 188 -23.02 2.01 -6.43
N SER A 189 -23.89 1.12 -6.90
CA SER A 189 -25.04 0.67 -6.13
C SER A 189 -24.66 -0.44 -5.15
N ASP A 190 -25.35 -0.48 -4.00
CA ASP A 190 -25.10 -1.46 -2.95
C ASP A 190 -25.80 -2.82 -3.24
N ASP A 191 -26.60 -2.90 -4.31
CA ASP A 191 -27.40 -4.07 -4.71
C ASP A 191 -26.64 -5.11 -5.54
N GLY A 192 -25.33 -4.90 -5.76
CA GLY A 192 -24.47 -5.76 -6.58
C GLY A 192 -24.68 -5.62 -8.10
N ASN A 193 -25.61 -4.76 -8.54
CA ASN A 193 -25.85 -4.50 -9.95
C ASN A 193 -25.28 -3.15 -10.37
N PHE A 194 -24.00 -3.12 -10.70
CA PHE A 194 -23.26 -1.92 -11.08
C PHE A 194 -23.57 -1.41 -12.50
N ARG A 195 -24.22 -2.23 -13.33
CA ARG A 195 -24.51 -1.95 -14.75
C ARG A 195 -25.19 -0.60 -15.00
N PRO A 196 -26.18 -0.13 -14.23
CA PRO A 196 -26.84 1.16 -14.50
C PRO A 196 -25.88 2.35 -14.41
N THR A 197 -25.00 2.36 -13.40
CA THR A 197 -23.98 3.41 -13.21
C THR A 197 -22.93 3.34 -14.31
N LEU A 198 -22.39 2.15 -14.56
CA LEU A 198 -21.39 1.93 -15.61
C LEU A 198 -21.93 2.26 -17.01
N ARG A 199 -23.20 1.93 -17.30
CA ARG A 199 -23.86 2.29 -18.57
C ARG A 199 -23.97 3.80 -18.74
N ARG A 200 -24.24 4.55 -17.67
CA ARG A 200 -24.26 6.02 -17.71
C ARG A 200 -22.88 6.60 -18.02
N ILE A 201 -21.83 6.03 -17.43
CA ILE A 201 -20.44 6.43 -17.72
C ILE A 201 -20.10 6.17 -19.20
N LYS A 202 -20.49 5.00 -19.73
CA LYS A 202 -20.37 4.67 -21.16
C LYS A 202 -21.11 5.67 -22.05
N GLN A 203 -22.36 6.00 -21.74
CA GLN A 203 -23.16 6.95 -22.51
C GLN A 203 -22.56 8.36 -22.52
N GLN A 204 -21.86 8.74 -21.45
CA GLN A 204 -21.14 10.00 -21.34
C GLN A 204 -19.76 9.99 -22.04
N LYS A 205 -19.41 8.89 -22.75
CA LYS A 205 -18.14 8.72 -23.48
C LYS A 205 -16.90 9.04 -22.64
N GLN A 206 -16.92 8.63 -21.37
CA GLN A 206 -15.79 8.83 -20.46
C GLN A 206 -14.67 7.86 -20.80
N THR A 207 -13.46 8.38 -21.00
CA THR A 207 -12.27 7.60 -21.36
C THR A 207 -11.37 7.31 -20.15
N PHE A 208 -11.20 8.29 -19.26
CA PHE A 208 -10.36 8.19 -18.07
C PHE A 208 -11.22 7.93 -16.84
N ILE A 209 -11.06 6.77 -16.22
CA ILE A 209 -11.90 6.32 -15.11
C ILE A 209 -11.00 5.87 -13.95
N LEU A 210 -11.19 6.49 -12.79
CA LEU A 210 -10.57 6.07 -11.55
C LEU A 210 -11.58 5.22 -10.78
N ILE A 211 -11.18 4.02 -10.39
CA ILE A 211 -12.03 3.04 -9.70
C ILE A 211 -11.50 2.87 -8.27
N ASP A 212 -12.29 3.29 -7.29
CA ASP A 212 -12.06 3.11 -5.86
C ASP A 212 -13.10 2.13 -5.31
N VAL A 213 -12.72 0.85 -5.26
CA VAL A 213 -13.61 -0.23 -4.79
C VAL A 213 -12.80 -1.24 -3.96
N PRO A 214 -13.43 -1.86 -2.96
CA PRO A 214 -12.79 -2.91 -2.19
C PRO A 214 -12.50 -4.14 -3.06
N THR A 215 -11.54 -4.94 -2.58
CA THR A 215 -10.95 -6.07 -3.33
C THR A 215 -11.96 -7.16 -3.65
N ASP A 216 -12.93 -7.38 -2.77
CA ASP A 216 -13.99 -8.40 -2.86
C ASP A 216 -14.97 -8.16 -4.03
N ILE A 217 -15.26 -6.90 -4.37
CA ILE A 217 -16.18 -6.56 -5.46
C ILE A 217 -15.44 -6.17 -6.76
N LEU A 218 -14.14 -5.90 -6.72
CA LEU A 218 -13.37 -5.39 -7.86
C LEU A 218 -13.54 -6.27 -9.11
N HIS A 219 -13.42 -7.59 -8.96
CA HIS A 219 -13.61 -8.53 -10.06
C HIS A 219 -15.01 -8.43 -10.69
N GLU A 220 -16.06 -8.35 -9.87
CA GLU A 220 -17.44 -8.26 -10.38
C GLU A 220 -17.71 -6.89 -11.04
N VAL A 221 -17.12 -5.80 -10.53
CA VAL A 221 -17.18 -4.47 -11.17
C VAL A 221 -16.55 -4.49 -12.56
N LEU A 222 -15.34 -5.05 -12.68
CA LEU A 222 -14.64 -5.15 -13.97
C LEU A 222 -15.37 -6.08 -14.94
N LYS A 223 -15.87 -7.22 -14.47
CA LYS A 223 -16.70 -8.14 -15.26
C LYS A 223 -17.95 -7.47 -15.80
N GLN A 224 -18.68 -6.72 -14.98
CA GLN A 224 -19.85 -5.98 -15.45
C GLN A 224 -19.49 -4.85 -16.41
N ALA A 225 -18.35 -4.16 -16.20
CA ALA A 225 -17.83 -3.16 -17.12
C ALA A 225 -17.50 -3.77 -18.49
N GLN A 226 -16.87 -4.95 -18.53
CA GLN A 226 -16.59 -5.71 -19.74
C GLN A 226 -17.87 -6.09 -20.48
N GLN A 227 -18.85 -6.66 -19.77
CA GLN A 227 -20.13 -7.12 -20.35
C GLN A 227 -20.93 -5.99 -21.02
N ILE A 228 -20.87 -4.77 -20.48
CA ILE A 228 -21.55 -3.62 -21.10
C ILE A 228 -20.71 -2.93 -22.17
N GLY A 229 -19.49 -3.40 -22.42
CA GLY A 229 -18.53 -2.83 -23.35
C GLY A 229 -18.02 -1.45 -22.90
N LEU A 230 -17.71 -1.29 -21.61
CA LEU A 230 -16.95 -0.17 -21.04
C LEU A 230 -15.46 -0.55 -20.88
N MET A 231 -15.00 -1.58 -21.60
CA MET A 231 -13.59 -1.98 -21.64
C MET A 231 -13.20 -2.14 -23.11
N SER A 232 -12.44 -1.18 -23.62
CA SER A 232 -11.87 -1.16 -24.97
C SER A 232 -10.58 -0.34 -24.98
N SER A 233 -9.93 -0.23 -26.14
CA SER A 233 -8.69 0.55 -26.32
C SER A 233 -8.83 2.05 -26.06
N GLU A 234 -10.06 2.57 -26.01
CA GLU A 234 -10.30 3.99 -25.69
C GLU A 234 -10.26 4.27 -24.17
N GLN A 235 -10.50 3.25 -23.34
CA GLN A 235 -10.61 3.43 -21.89
C GLN A 235 -9.26 3.24 -21.19
N ASN A 236 -9.04 4.08 -20.18
CA ASN A 236 -7.89 4.06 -19.31
C ASN A 236 -8.38 4.03 -17.86
N PHE A 237 -8.05 2.96 -17.14
CA PHE A 237 -8.46 2.74 -15.75
C PHE A 237 -7.27 2.94 -14.81
N ILE A 238 -7.52 3.64 -13.71
CA ILE A 238 -6.64 3.64 -12.53
C ILE A 238 -7.43 3.02 -11.39
N ILE A 239 -6.96 1.89 -10.88
CA ILE A 239 -7.55 1.19 -9.73
C ILE A 239 -6.86 1.68 -8.46
N ASN A 240 -7.62 2.32 -7.56
CA ASN A 240 -7.17 2.76 -6.25
C ASN A 240 -7.39 1.64 -5.21
N ASN A 241 -6.63 0.55 -5.32
CA ASN A 241 -6.68 -0.56 -4.37
C ASN A 241 -5.26 -1.12 -4.20
N LEU A 242 -4.73 -1.05 -2.98
CA LEU A 242 -3.35 -1.47 -2.65
C LEU A 242 -3.14 -2.99 -2.73
N ASP A 243 -4.24 -3.75 -2.79
CA ASP A 243 -4.30 -5.21 -2.88
C ASP A 243 -4.86 -5.69 -4.23
N MET A 244 -4.76 -4.87 -5.28
CA MET A 244 -5.19 -5.26 -6.63
C MET A 244 -4.53 -6.56 -7.12
N HIS A 245 -3.32 -6.90 -6.64
CA HIS A 245 -2.61 -8.12 -7.01
C HIS A 245 -3.28 -9.40 -6.51
N THR A 246 -4.11 -9.32 -5.47
CA THR A 246 -4.80 -10.51 -4.91
C THR A 246 -6.07 -10.88 -5.69
N VAL A 247 -6.45 -10.09 -6.69
CA VAL A 247 -7.65 -10.31 -7.51
C VAL A 247 -7.25 -11.00 -8.82
N ASP A 248 -8.05 -11.97 -9.24
CA ASP A 248 -7.89 -12.56 -10.57
C ASP A 248 -8.23 -11.53 -11.65
N LEU A 249 -7.20 -11.07 -12.36
CA LEU A 249 -7.32 -10.10 -13.44
C LEU A 249 -7.10 -10.71 -14.83
N GLU A 250 -6.86 -12.02 -14.92
CA GLU A 250 -6.64 -12.72 -16.20
C GLU A 250 -7.74 -12.45 -17.23
N PRO A 251 -9.04 -12.46 -16.87
CA PRO A 251 -10.13 -12.19 -17.83
C PRO A 251 -10.10 -10.78 -18.47
N PHE A 252 -9.35 -9.84 -17.90
CA PHE A 252 -9.32 -8.44 -18.30
C PHE A 252 -8.07 -8.04 -19.08
N MET A 253 -7.02 -8.87 -19.09
CA MET A 253 -5.73 -8.57 -19.73
C MET A 253 -5.87 -8.34 -21.25
N TYR A 254 -6.76 -9.08 -21.91
CA TYR A 254 -6.97 -9.04 -23.35
C TYR A 254 -8.05 -8.04 -23.80
N SER A 255 -8.53 -7.17 -22.90
CA SER A 255 -9.61 -6.22 -23.19
C SER A 255 -9.16 -5.01 -24.02
N GLY A 256 -7.85 -4.81 -24.20
CA GLY A 256 -7.25 -3.62 -24.82
C GLY A 256 -7.34 -2.36 -23.95
N THR A 257 -8.02 -2.41 -22.80
CA THR A 257 -8.10 -1.29 -21.84
C THR A 257 -6.78 -1.14 -21.12
N ASN A 258 -6.27 0.09 -21.02
CA ASN A 258 -5.07 0.34 -20.22
C ASN A 258 -5.47 0.38 -18.73
N ILE A 259 -5.17 -0.70 -18.00
CA ILE A 259 -5.48 -0.82 -16.57
C ILE A 259 -4.19 -0.62 -15.78
N SER A 260 -4.14 0.44 -14.99
CA SER A 260 -3.07 0.72 -14.04
C SER A 260 -3.60 0.63 -12.61
N GLY A 261 -2.72 0.31 -11.66
CA GLY A 261 -3.05 0.25 -10.25
C GLY A 261 -1.89 0.70 -9.39
N ILE A 262 -2.12 0.78 -8.09
CA ILE A 262 -1.09 1.11 -7.11
C ILE A 262 -1.07 -0.05 -6.11
N ARG A 263 0.11 -0.62 -5.83
CA ARG A 263 0.29 -1.63 -4.80
C ARG A 263 1.35 -1.22 -3.80
N MET A 264 1.28 -1.76 -2.60
CA MET A 264 2.30 -1.55 -1.57
C MET A 264 3.13 -2.81 -1.30
N VAL A 265 2.50 -3.99 -1.40
CA VAL A 265 3.19 -5.27 -1.24
C VAL A 265 3.98 -5.58 -2.52
N ASN A 266 5.29 -5.78 -2.38
CA ASN A 266 6.12 -6.26 -3.47
C ASN A 266 6.16 -7.80 -3.46
N THR A 267 5.34 -8.42 -4.31
CA THR A 267 5.20 -9.89 -4.39
C THR A 267 6.48 -10.61 -4.83
N THR A 268 7.40 -9.89 -5.47
CA THR A 268 8.70 -10.43 -5.95
C THR A 268 9.83 -10.30 -4.93
N SER A 269 9.57 -9.69 -3.76
CA SER A 269 10.59 -9.47 -2.74
C SER A 269 11.11 -10.79 -2.15
N PRO A 270 12.45 -11.03 -2.12
CA PRO A 270 13.03 -12.21 -1.48
C PRO A 270 12.65 -12.35 -0.01
N ASN A 271 12.51 -11.23 0.71
CA ASN A 271 12.13 -11.24 2.12
C ASN A 271 10.68 -11.71 2.31
N LEU A 272 9.77 -11.30 1.43
CA LEU A 272 8.37 -11.72 1.47
C LEU A 272 8.25 -13.21 1.13
N LEU A 273 8.94 -13.66 0.08
CA LEU A 273 9.02 -15.07 -0.31
C LEU A 273 9.52 -15.94 0.83
N LYS A 274 10.58 -15.52 1.52
CA LYS A 274 11.13 -16.25 2.68
C LYS A 274 10.19 -16.22 3.89
N ALA A 275 9.52 -15.10 4.16
CA ALA A 275 8.65 -14.96 5.32
C ALA A 275 7.39 -15.85 5.23
N PHE A 276 6.89 -16.07 4.01
CA PHE A 276 5.70 -16.87 3.73
C PHE A 276 6.02 -18.22 3.07
N ASP A 277 7.28 -18.65 3.10
CA ASP A 277 7.67 -19.98 2.61
C ASP A 277 7.00 -21.07 3.45
N GLY A 278 6.34 -22.02 2.78
CA GLY A 278 5.58 -23.09 3.42
C GLY A 278 4.31 -22.65 4.17
N PHE A 279 3.83 -21.41 3.99
CA PHE A 279 2.57 -20.96 4.57
C PHE A 279 1.38 -21.38 3.69
N GLU A 280 0.57 -22.34 4.17
CA GLU A 280 -0.47 -22.99 3.36
C GLU A 280 -1.65 -22.06 2.99
N ASP A 281 -1.93 -21.06 3.82
CA ASP A 281 -3.14 -20.23 3.69
C ASP A 281 -3.00 -19.05 2.72
N ALA A 282 -1.78 -18.64 2.36
CA ALA A 282 -1.54 -17.51 1.46
C ALA A 282 -0.19 -17.64 0.74
N THR A 283 -0.16 -17.17 -0.50
CA THR A 283 1.07 -17.01 -1.28
C THR A 283 1.43 -15.52 -1.41
N PRO A 284 2.66 -15.17 -1.78
CA PRO A 284 3.05 -13.78 -2.00
C PRO A 284 2.16 -13.01 -2.97
N ASP A 285 1.52 -13.69 -3.93
CA ASP A 285 0.61 -13.06 -4.90
C ASP A 285 -0.84 -12.95 -4.40
N THR A 286 -1.22 -13.70 -3.37
CA THR A 286 -2.58 -13.67 -2.79
C THR A 286 -2.65 -12.98 -1.43
N ILE A 287 -1.51 -12.67 -0.82
CA ILE A 287 -1.46 -12.05 0.50
C ILE A 287 -1.85 -10.56 0.45
N ALA A 288 -2.77 -10.18 1.33
CA ALA A 288 -3.23 -8.81 1.49
C ALA A 288 -2.25 -7.97 2.31
N LEU A 289 -2.27 -6.65 2.09
CA LEU A 289 -1.45 -5.68 2.79
C LEU A 289 -1.65 -5.76 4.31
N GLU A 290 -2.90 -5.81 4.78
CA GLU A 290 -3.21 -5.86 6.22
C GLU A 290 -2.51 -7.04 6.91
N THR A 291 -2.46 -8.21 6.24
CA THR A 291 -1.78 -9.42 6.71
C THR A 291 -0.27 -9.20 6.82
N VAL A 292 0.34 -8.56 5.82
CA VAL A 292 1.78 -8.20 5.85
C VAL A 292 2.08 -7.19 6.96
N LEU A 293 1.17 -6.23 7.20
CA LEU A 293 1.33 -5.23 8.27
C LEU A 293 1.27 -5.86 9.66
N ILE A 294 0.47 -6.92 9.88
CA ILE A 294 0.46 -7.66 11.15
C ILE A 294 1.82 -8.29 11.42
N TYR A 295 2.40 -8.95 10.41
CA TYR A 295 3.73 -9.53 10.50
C TYR A 295 4.78 -8.46 10.86
N ASP A 296 4.81 -7.36 10.10
CA ASP A 296 5.71 -6.25 10.36
C ASP A 296 5.50 -5.62 11.76
N GLY A 297 4.26 -5.56 12.24
CA GLY A 297 3.92 -5.00 13.54
C GLY A 297 4.45 -5.83 14.71
N VAL A 298 4.42 -7.17 14.61
CA VAL A 298 5.01 -8.05 15.63
C VAL A 298 6.53 -7.87 15.69
N PHE A 299 7.20 -7.79 14.53
CA PHE A 299 8.64 -7.53 14.47
C PHE A 299 9.03 -6.15 15.00
N LEU A 300 8.23 -5.13 14.67
CA LEU A 300 8.43 -3.77 15.16
C LEU A 300 8.29 -3.69 16.69
N LEU A 301 7.29 -4.37 17.25
CA LEU A 301 7.14 -4.48 18.70
C LEU A 301 8.33 -5.20 19.34
N ALA A 302 8.73 -6.35 18.78
CA ALA A 302 9.88 -7.11 19.26
C ALA A 302 11.17 -6.28 19.25
N GLN A 303 11.42 -5.53 18.17
CA GLN A 303 12.58 -4.63 18.10
C GLN A 303 12.51 -3.52 19.16
N SER A 304 11.32 -3.00 19.46
CA SER A 304 11.14 -1.94 20.45
C SER A 304 11.35 -2.46 21.87
N LEU A 305 10.96 -3.70 22.16
CA LEU A 305 11.20 -4.36 23.45
C LEU A 305 12.70 -4.48 23.77
N LEU A 306 13.56 -4.64 22.77
CA LEU A 306 15.02 -4.69 22.97
C LEU A 306 15.62 -3.37 23.49
N ASN A 307 14.96 -2.25 23.22
CA ASN A 307 15.45 -0.92 23.61
C ASN A 307 15.02 -0.53 25.04
N ILE A 308 14.20 -1.35 25.70
CA ILE A 308 13.51 -0.96 26.92
C ILE A 308 13.99 -1.81 28.11
N PRO A 309 14.49 -1.17 29.18
CA PRO A 309 14.69 -1.84 30.46
C PRO A 309 13.32 -2.29 30.99
N MET A 310 13.07 -3.59 31.02
CA MET A 310 11.99 -4.14 31.83
C MET A 310 12.61 -4.82 33.04
N GLU A 311 12.18 -4.44 34.24
CA GLU A 311 12.52 -5.20 35.43
C GLU A 311 11.74 -6.53 35.39
N PRO A 312 12.37 -7.68 35.70
CA PRO A 312 11.66 -8.94 35.72
C PRO A 312 10.62 -8.93 36.84
N GLU A 313 9.36 -9.26 36.51
CA GLU A 313 8.34 -9.48 37.53
C GLU A 313 8.79 -10.58 38.50
N PRO A 314 8.55 -10.43 39.81
CA PRO A 314 8.93 -11.44 40.78
C PRO A 314 8.20 -12.76 40.49
N VAL A 315 8.97 -13.77 40.08
CA VAL A 315 8.46 -15.13 39.84
C VAL A 315 7.90 -15.68 41.15
N ASN A 316 6.60 -15.93 41.18
CA ASN A 316 5.88 -16.43 42.34
C ASN A 316 6.37 -17.83 42.73
N VAL A 317 7.20 -17.93 43.77
CA VAL A 317 7.67 -19.20 44.35
C VAL A 317 6.53 -19.81 45.19
N ARG A 318 5.50 -20.36 44.52
CA ARG A 318 4.40 -21.06 45.20
C ARG A 318 4.17 -22.52 44.76
N GLU A 319 5.01 -23.09 43.91
CA GLU A 319 4.91 -24.51 43.52
C GLU A 319 5.82 -25.48 44.29
N ARG A 320 6.37 -25.08 45.45
CA ARG A 320 7.19 -25.99 46.29
C ARG A 320 6.75 -26.13 47.74
N ARG A 321 5.47 -25.92 48.05
CA ARG A 321 4.90 -26.10 49.40
C ARG A 321 3.63 -26.95 49.46
N ALA A 322 3.40 -27.79 48.45
CA ALA A 322 2.29 -28.75 48.45
C ALA A 322 2.66 -30.14 49.02
N ASP A 323 3.94 -30.43 49.27
CA ASP A 323 4.38 -31.77 49.75
C ASP A 323 4.70 -31.84 51.26
N GLU A 324 4.34 -30.82 52.05
CA GLU A 324 4.67 -30.76 53.49
C GLU A 324 3.46 -30.43 54.40
N LYS A 325 2.23 -30.63 53.89
CA LYS A 325 0.98 -30.37 54.64
C LYS A 325 0.05 -31.58 54.79
N ASP A 326 0.61 -32.78 54.74
CA ASP A 326 -0.07 -34.02 55.13
C ASP A 326 0.58 -34.60 56.40
N GLU A 327 0.63 -33.85 57.51
CA GLU A 327 0.96 -34.48 58.82
C GLU A 327 0.45 -33.76 60.08
N GLU A 328 -0.34 -32.68 59.97
CA GLU A 328 -0.75 -31.91 61.16
C GLU A 328 -2.26 -31.59 61.20
N GLU A 329 -3.11 -32.61 61.00
CA GLU A 329 -4.52 -32.55 61.43
C GLU A 329 -4.88 -33.79 62.28
N ALA A 330 -4.47 -33.76 63.55
CA ALA A 330 -5.08 -34.56 64.59
C ALA A 330 -4.94 -33.90 65.97
N LYS A 331 -6.08 -33.43 66.50
CA LYS A 331 -6.42 -32.85 67.83
C LYS A 331 -6.75 -31.36 67.67
N GLU A 332 -7.92 -30.85 68.04
CA GLU A 332 -8.70 -31.12 69.24
C GLU A 332 -10.11 -30.52 69.08
N ASP A 333 -11.09 -31.26 69.58
CA ASP A 333 -12.50 -30.92 69.73
C ASP A 333 -12.70 -30.19 71.07
N LYS A 334 -13.50 -29.11 71.10
CA LYS A 334 -14.71 -28.94 71.93
C LYS A 334 -15.17 -27.48 72.11
N GLY A 335 -16.36 -27.20 71.56
CA GLY A 335 -17.58 -26.88 72.34
C GLY A 335 -17.89 -25.42 72.74
N GLY A 336 -19.10 -24.97 72.38
CA GLY A 336 -19.90 -24.03 73.19
C GLY A 336 -20.70 -22.97 72.42
N GLU A 337 -22.02 -23.17 72.30
CA GLU A 337 -23.04 -22.26 71.75
C GLU A 337 -23.43 -21.09 72.69
N GLY A 338 -23.95 -19.97 72.14
CA GLY A 338 -24.88 -19.06 72.84
C GLY A 338 -24.81 -17.55 72.50
N GLU A 339 -25.75 -17.08 71.66
CA GLU A 339 -26.13 -15.66 71.35
C GLU A 339 -26.94 -14.96 72.49
N PRO A 340 -27.44 -13.68 72.39
CA PRO A 340 -27.14 -12.53 71.48
C PRO A 340 -26.95 -11.16 72.22
N ALA A 341 -26.78 -10.09 71.42
CA ALA A 341 -26.53 -8.65 71.68
C ALA A 341 -27.54 -7.90 72.59
N PRO A 342 -27.30 -6.61 72.97
CA PRO A 342 -27.63 -5.49 72.06
C PRO A 342 -26.73 -4.23 72.10
N ASP A 343 -26.78 -3.50 70.98
CA ASP A 343 -26.72 -2.05 70.74
C ASP A 343 -25.73 -1.13 71.48
N GLY A 344 -24.92 -0.42 70.68
CA GLY A 344 -24.19 0.78 71.08
C GLY A 344 -23.43 1.43 69.93
N GLU A 345 -24.04 2.43 69.29
CA GLU A 345 -23.33 3.42 68.46
C GLU A 345 -22.21 4.08 69.26
N LYS A 346 -20.99 4.10 68.72
CA LYS A 346 -20.06 5.23 68.87
C LYS A 346 -18.93 5.18 67.85
N SER A 347 -18.81 6.30 67.15
CA SER A 347 -17.63 6.83 66.50
C SER A 347 -16.36 6.65 67.32
N ASP A 348 -15.27 6.18 66.71
CA ASP A 348 -13.96 6.82 66.77
C ASP A 348 -12.95 6.12 65.86
N ALA A 349 -11.95 6.90 65.45
CA ALA A 349 -10.94 6.65 64.43
C ALA A 349 -10.23 5.28 64.52
N SER A 350 -10.08 4.63 63.36
CA SER A 350 -9.12 3.54 63.18
C SER A 350 -7.67 4.09 63.20
N PRO A 351 -6.73 3.42 63.87
CA PRO A 351 -5.31 3.71 63.75
C PRO A 351 -4.79 3.25 62.39
N ALA A 352 -3.81 3.97 61.87
CA ALA A 352 -3.01 3.53 60.73
C ALA A 352 -2.31 2.20 61.07
N GLU A 353 -2.70 1.12 60.39
CA GLU A 353 -1.86 -0.06 60.27
C GLU A 353 -0.81 0.17 59.19
N GLU A 354 0.44 0.04 59.61
CA GLU A 354 1.63 0.10 58.79
C GLU A 354 1.56 -0.97 57.69
N THR A 355 1.65 -0.51 56.45
CA THR A 355 1.70 -1.31 55.23
C THR A 355 2.89 -2.28 55.26
N SER A 356 2.63 -3.57 55.45
CA SER A 356 3.56 -4.64 55.12
C SER A 356 3.59 -4.83 53.60
N SER A 357 4.76 -4.66 52.98
CA SER A 357 5.18 -5.14 51.65
C SER A 357 4.04 -5.48 50.68
N GLY A 358 3.62 -4.48 49.89
CA GLY A 358 2.55 -4.62 48.91
C GLY A 358 2.92 -5.56 47.76
N ASP A 359 2.10 -6.59 47.58
CA ASP A 359 1.90 -7.23 46.29
C ASP A 359 1.19 -6.18 45.39
N GLU A 360 1.85 -5.63 44.37
CA GLU A 360 1.16 -4.77 43.41
C GLU A 360 0.21 -5.63 42.55
N GLU A 361 -1.08 -5.32 42.61
CA GLU A 361 -2.12 -6.02 41.86
C GLU A 361 -1.97 -5.75 40.35
N PRO A 362 -2.08 -6.75 39.46
CA PRO A 362 -1.89 -6.54 38.03
C PRO A 362 -2.95 -5.61 37.43
N PRO A 363 -2.64 -4.91 36.32
CA PRO A 363 -3.61 -4.03 35.67
C PRO A 363 -4.82 -4.84 35.18
N THR A 364 -6.01 -4.33 35.48
CA THR A 364 -7.29 -4.86 34.99
C THR A 364 -8.13 -3.71 34.45
N CYS A 365 -9.22 -4.01 33.75
CA CYS A 365 -10.16 -2.96 33.34
C CYS A 365 -10.89 -2.30 34.52
N GLU A 366 -10.96 -2.96 35.67
CA GLU A 366 -11.78 -2.54 36.82
C GLU A 366 -11.00 -1.69 37.84
N ASN A 367 -9.67 -1.90 37.95
CA ASN A 367 -8.81 -1.11 38.83
C ASN A 367 -8.25 0.13 38.10
N ASP A 368 -7.67 1.10 38.80
CA ASP A 368 -7.06 2.29 38.17
C ASP A 368 -5.57 2.11 37.84
N ILE A 369 -5.07 0.87 37.89
CA ILE A 369 -3.66 0.54 37.67
C ILE A 369 -3.39 0.46 36.16
N ALA A 370 -2.41 1.24 35.71
CA ALA A 370 -1.88 1.21 34.35
C ALA A 370 -0.57 0.44 34.28
N TRP A 371 -0.18 -0.01 33.08
CA TRP A 371 1.06 -0.75 32.92
C TRP A 371 2.28 0.19 32.82
N PRO A 372 3.27 0.11 33.72
CA PRO A 372 4.28 1.16 33.92
C PRO A 372 5.22 1.40 32.73
N HIS A 373 5.42 0.39 31.87
CA HIS A 373 6.31 0.51 30.70
C HIS A 373 5.58 0.82 29.40
N GLY A 374 4.25 0.92 29.46
CA GLY A 374 3.37 1.09 28.30
C GLY A 374 3.68 2.27 27.41
N TYR A 375 3.71 3.47 28.02
CA TYR A 375 4.11 4.68 27.33
C TYR A 375 5.54 4.62 26.78
N THR A 376 6.44 3.92 27.45
CA THR A 376 7.82 3.78 26.98
C THR A 376 7.86 2.94 25.71
N ILE A 377 7.13 1.82 25.67
CA ILE A 377 7.00 0.98 24.46
C ILE A 377 6.42 1.77 23.30
N ILE A 378 5.27 2.41 23.48
CA ILE A 378 4.61 3.07 22.36
C ILE A 378 5.43 4.27 21.84
N ASN A 379 6.13 4.98 22.72
CA ASN A 379 7.01 6.07 22.32
C ASN A 379 8.23 5.54 21.57
N ASP A 380 8.82 4.41 22.00
CA ASP A 380 9.89 3.77 21.23
C ASP A 380 9.38 3.34 19.86
N ILE A 381 8.20 2.72 19.76
CA ILE A 381 7.58 2.34 18.47
C ILE A 381 7.41 3.57 17.56
N LYS A 382 6.93 4.71 18.11
CA LYS A 382 6.73 5.97 17.35
C LYS A 382 8.04 6.60 16.88
N LEU A 383 9.11 6.48 17.66
CA LEU A 383 10.43 7.07 17.36
C LEU A 383 11.30 6.16 16.50
N ASN A 384 11.16 4.85 16.66
CA ASN A 384 11.93 3.84 15.95
C ASN A 384 11.50 3.77 14.48
N THR A 385 12.40 3.29 13.65
CA THR A 385 12.18 3.10 12.22
C THR A 385 12.52 1.66 11.90
N LEU A 386 11.61 0.95 11.24
CA LEU A 386 11.90 -0.35 10.64
C LEU A 386 12.19 -0.11 9.16
N PRO A 387 13.46 0.06 8.75
CA PRO A 387 13.81 0.42 7.37
C PRO A 387 13.56 -0.73 6.37
N ARG A 388 13.51 -1.98 6.87
CA ARG A 388 13.39 -3.20 6.07
C ARG A 388 12.20 -4.07 6.53
N GLY A 389 11.01 -3.49 6.58
CA GLY A 389 9.76 -4.26 6.71
C GLY A 389 9.37 -4.95 5.40
N LEU A 390 8.52 -5.96 5.49
CA LEU A 390 7.93 -6.62 4.32
C LEU A 390 7.05 -5.65 3.51
N SER A 391 6.37 -4.72 4.19
CA SER A 391 5.61 -3.61 3.59
C SER A 391 6.50 -2.40 3.21
N GLY A 392 7.82 -2.55 3.21
CA GLY A 392 8.78 -1.48 2.98
C GLY A 392 9.18 -0.72 4.26
N PRO A 393 9.72 0.51 4.16
CA PRO A 393 10.12 1.26 5.33
C PRO A 393 8.90 1.65 6.18
N ILE A 394 9.01 1.54 7.50
CA ILE A 394 7.99 1.95 8.47
C ILE A 394 8.59 3.03 9.37
N ARG A 395 7.93 4.19 9.39
CA ARG A 395 8.24 5.30 10.29
C ARG A 395 6.96 6.07 10.59
N PHE A 396 6.76 6.42 11.85
CA PHE A 396 5.61 7.18 12.29
C PHE A 396 5.95 8.67 12.43
N ASP A 397 4.91 9.50 12.48
CA ASP A 397 5.02 10.81 13.09
C ASP A 397 4.80 10.74 14.61
N HIS A 398 4.89 11.89 15.27
CA HIS A 398 4.67 12.01 16.71
C HIS A 398 3.25 11.61 17.17
N GLN A 399 2.27 11.55 16.26
CA GLN A 399 0.89 11.15 16.56
C GLN A 399 0.61 9.68 16.24
N GLY A 400 1.60 8.93 15.74
CA GLY A 400 1.45 7.50 15.43
C GLY A 400 0.91 7.20 14.02
N PHE A 401 0.92 8.17 13.09
CA PHE A 401 0.59 7.94 11.69
C PHE A 401 1.81 7.52 10.88
N ARG A 402 1.70 6.47 10.08
CA ARG A 402 2.80 6.04 9.20
C ARG A 402 2.99 7.02 8.04
N THR A 403 4.08 7.79 8.10
CA THR A 403 4.42 8.83 7.11
C THR A 403 5.54 8.42 6.14
N SER A 404 6.22 7.31 6.40
CA SER A 404 7.23 6.75 5.50
C SER A 404 6.76 5.39 5.01
N PHE A 405 6.65 5.26 3.70
CA PHE A 405 6.34 4.03 2.98
C PHE A 405 6.67 4.23 1.50
N GLN A 406 6.64 3.15 0.73
CA GLN A 406 6.81 3.17 -0.71
C GLN A 406 5.61 2.49 -1.37
N LEU A 407 5.19 3.02 -2.50
CA LEU A 407 4.16 2.42 -3.35
C LEU A 407 4.80 2.08 -4.69
N GLU A 408 4.28 1.05 -5.33
CA GLU A 408 4.61 0.68 -6.69
C GLU A 408 3.40 0.95 -7.59
N LEU A 409 3.59 1.77 -8.61
CA LEU A 409 2.63 1.94 -9.68
C LEU A 409 2.77 0.75 -10.63
N THR A 410 1.67 0.09 -10.93
CA THR A 410 1.63 -1.11 -11.75
C THR A 410 0.73 -0.93 -12.96
N ARG A 411 0.98 -1.73 -14.00
CA ARG A 411 0.17 -1.85 -15.21
C ARG A 411 -0.17 -3.31 -15.45
N LEU A 412 -1.42 -3.59 -15.79
CA LEU A 412 -1.84 -4.90 -16.26
C LEU A 412 -1.42 -5.06 -17.73
N THR A 413 -0.65 -6.11 -18.00
CA THR A 413 -0.17 -6.50 -19.33
C THR A 413 -0.60 -7.94 -19.63
N GLU A 414 -0.33 -8.43 -20.83
CA GLU A 414 -0.56 -9.85 -21.18
C GLU A 414 0.29 -10.82 -20.36
N GLU A 415 1.42 -10.34 -19.80
CA GLU A 415 2.28 -11.11 -18.90
C GLU A 415 1.87 -10.98 -17.42
N GLY A 416 0.74 -10.31 -17.14
CA GLY A 416 0.25 -10.02 -15.79
C GLY A 416 0.59 -8.61 -15.30
N ILE A 417 0.61 -8.44 -13.98
CA ILE A 417 0.81 -7.13 -13.33
C ILE A 417 2.31 -6.79 -13.30
N GLN A 418 2.70 -5.75 -14.02
CA GLN A 418 4.08 -5.28 -14.07
C GLN A 418 4.25 -3.94 -13.34
N GLY A 419 5.32 -3.81 -12.56
CA GLY A 419 5.71 -2.54 -11.94
C GLY A 419 6.26 -1.57 -12.98
N ILE A 420 5.76 -0.33 -13.00
CA ILE A 420 6.19 0.73 -13.93
C ILE A 420 6.88 1.90 -13.24
N ALA A 421 6.58 2.17 -11.98
CA ALA A 421 7.21 3.23 -11.21
C ALA A 421 7.16 2.97 -9.70
N LYS A 422 8.03 3.64 -8.95
CA LYS A 422 7.96 3.77 -7.49
C LYS A 422 7.44 5.14 -7.11
N TRP A 423 6.68 5.21 -6.04
CA TRP A 423 6.30 6.44 -5.37
C TRP A 423 6.75 6.43 -3.91
N SER A 424 7.24 7.57 -3.42
CA SER A 424 7.41 7.80 -1.99
C SER A 424 7.05 9.23 -1.61
N PRO A 425 6.71 9.51 -0.34
CA PRO A 425 6.37 10.87 0.10
C PRO A 425 7.45 11.91 -0.18
N LYS A 426 8.73 11.50 -0.14
CA LYS A 426 9.89 12.37 -0.38
C LYS A 426 10.24 12.50 -1.85
N GLU A 427 10.29 11.37 -2.56
CA GLU A 427 10.83 11.33 -3.92
C GLU A 427 9.76 11.49 -5.01
N ARG A 428 8.47 11.48 -4.65
CA ARG A 428 7.34 11.46 -5.59
C ARG A 428 7.47 10.26 -6.53
N ILE A 429 7.00 10.36 -7.78
CA ILE A 429 7.02 9.27 -8.76
C ILE A 429 8.40 9.19 -9.44
N LYS A 430 8.96 7.98 -9.50
CA LYS A 430 10.16 7.62 -10.27
C LYS A 430 9.85 6.39 -11.12
N PHE A 431 9.88 6.52 -12.45
CA PHE A 431 9.63 5.40 -13.36
C PHE A 431 10.83 4.44 -13.40
N TYR A 432 10.58 3.13 -13.44
CA TYR A 432 11.66 2.13 -13.55
C TYR A 432 12.33 2.18 -14.91
N ASN A 433 11.50 2.28 -15.95
CA ASN A 433 11.91 2.47 -17.31
C ASN A 433 11.77 3.95 -17.66
N GLU A 434 12.60 4.78 -17.04
CA GLU A 434 13.20 5.81 -17.88
C GLU A 434 14.10 5.08 -18.87
N GLY A 435 13.51 4.54 -19.95
CA GLY A 435 14.24 4.51 -21.21
C GLY A 435 14.82 5.92 -21.36
N PRO A 436 16.12 6.05 -21.69
CA PRO A 436 16.89 7.21 -21.31
C PRO A 436 16.04 8.44 -21.62
N THR A 437 15.76 9.25 -20.60
CA THR A 437 15.64 10.69 -20.80
C THR A 437 17.02 11.11 -21.27
N GLY A 438 17.35 10.67 -22.49
CA GLY A 438 18.59 10.94 -23.14
C GLY A 438 18.58 12.43 -23.20
N ASP A 439 19.51 13.02 -22.47
CA ASP A 439 20.04 14.27 -22.93
C ASP A 439 20.57 13.96 -24.33
N PHE A 440 19.70 14.10 -25.35
CA PHE A 440 20.06 13.96 -26.74
C PHE A 440 20.91 15.15 -27.20
N SER A 441 21.33 16.00 -26.24
CA SER A 441 22.30 17.04 -26.47
C SER A 441 23.53 16.43 -27.13
N ASN A 442 23.76 16.87 -28.37
CA ASN A 442 24.83 16.42 -29.28
C ASN A 442 24.59 15.13 -30.08
N THR A 443 23.42 14.50 -30.01
CA THR A 443 23.04 13.42 -30.94
C THR A 443 22.43 14.01 -32.20
N THR A 444 22.89 13.55 -33.38
CA THR A 444 22.33 13.97 -34.68
C THR A 444 21.60 12.81 -35.33
N PHE A 445 20.29 12.95 -35.54
CA PHE A 445 19.44 11.93 -36.18
C PHE A 445 19.31 12.14 -37.69
N ARG A 446 19.43 11.07 -38.47
CA ARG A 446 19.08 11.02 -39.90
C ARG A 446 17.59 10.74 -40.05
N ILE A 447 16.84 11.73 -40.51
CA ILE A 447 15.38 11.68 -40.56
C ILE A 447 14.93 11.68 -42.01
N VAL A 448 14.20 10.64 -42.41
CA VAL A 448 13.67 10.52 -43.77
C VAL A 448 12.29 11.17 -43.85
N ILE A 449 12.09 11.97 -44.90
CA ILE A 449 10.82 12.62 -45.24
C ILE A 449 10.37 12.24 -46.65
N ALA A 450 9.06 12.33 -46.91
CA ALA A 450 8.53 12.32 -48.27
C ALA A 450 8.01 13.70 -48.65
N LEU A 451 8.16 14.08 -49.93
CA LEU A 451 7.65 15.34 -50.45
C LEU A 451 6.17 15.20 -50.84
N THR A 452 5.32 15.12 -49.82
CA THR A 452 3.85 15.04 -49.97
C THR A 452 3.21 16.30 -49.38
N PRO A 453 2.64 17.21 -50.19
CA PRO A 453 1.92 18.38 -49.66
C PRO A 453 0.70 17.96 -48.83
N PRO A 454 0.43 18.60 -47.67
CA PRO A 454 1.16 19.72 -47.05
C PRO A 454 2.21 19.29 -45.99
N TYR A 455 2.55 18.00 -45.91
CA TYR A 455 3.40 17.43 -44.86
C TYR A 455 4.90 17.68 -45.08
N GLY A 456 5.36 17.48 -46.32
CA GLY A 456 6.74 17.75 -46.72
C GLY A 456 6.74 18.38 -48.10
N MET A 457 7.37 19.54 -48.23
CA MET A 457 7.44 20.33 -49.45
C MET A 457 8.84 20.95 -49.56
N GLU A 458 9.29 21.16 -50.79
CA GLU A 458 10.49 21.94 -51.04
C GLU A 458 10.11 23.42 -51.15
N LYS A 459 10.85 24.29 -50.46
CA LYS A 459 10.60 25.73 -50.51
C LYS A 459 10.85 26.25 -51.92
N GLU A 460 10.10 27.27 -52.35
CA GLU A 460 10.36 27.94 -53.64
C GLU A 460 11.80 28.49 -53.75
N SER A 461 12.40 28.84 -52.61
CA SER A 461 13.76 29.35 -52.51
C SER A 461 14.82 28.28 -52.23
N ALA A 462 14.48 26.98 -52.31
CA ALA A 462 15.37 25.88 -51.95
C ALA A 462 16.71 25.90 -52.69
N ALA A 463 16.75 26.38 -53.93
CA ALA A 463 17.99 26.53 -54.70
C ALA A 463 19.02 27.50 -54.07
N ARG A 464 18.58 28.39 -53.17
CA ARG A 464 19.43 29.34 -52.42
C ARG A 464 19.68 28.90 -50.97
N LEU A 465 19.04 27.83 -50.52
CA LEU A 465 19.11 27.33 -49.15
C LEU A 465 19.92 26.04 -49.10
N THR A 466 20.41 25.67 -47.91
CA THR A 466 21.23 24.46 -47.73
C THR A 466 20.74 23.64 -46.55
N GLY A 467 21.01 22.33 -46.56
CA GLY A 467 20.61 21.43 -45.48
C GLY A 467 19.09 21.33 -45.32
N ASN A 468 18.63 21.38 -44.05
CA ASN A 468 17.23 21.23 -43.66
C ASN A 468 16.36 22.41 -44.08
N ASP A 469 16.95 23.61 -44.20
CA ASP A 469 16.20 24.86 -44.49
C ASP A 469 15.52 24.84 -45.85
N ARG A 470 15.91 23.93 -46.75
CA ARG A 470 15.32 23.73 -48.07
C ARG A 470 13.88 23.20 -48.03
N TYR A 471 13.45 22.63 -46.91
CA TYR A 471 12.16 21.96 -46.78
C TYR A 471 11.22 22.72 -45.84
N GLU A 472 9.92 22.59 -46.08
CA GLU A 472 8.85 23.12 -45.24
C GLU A 472 7.65 22.16 -45.24
N GLY A 473 6.71 22.37 -44.32
CA GLY A 473 5.49 21.59 -44.21
C GLY A 473 5.26 21.05 -42.81
N TYR A 474 4.07 20.51 -42.59
CA TYR A 474 3.61 20.12 -41.25
C TYR A 474 4.55 19.12 -40.55
N ALA A 475 5.08 18.13 -41.28
CA ALA A 475 6.00 17.14 -40.71
C ALA A 475 7.38 17.75 -40.41
N VAL A 476 7.84 18.70 -41.24
CA VAL A 476 9.11 19.41 -41.05
C VAL A 476 9.05 20.31 -39.82
N ASP A 477 7.93 21.02 -39.62
CA ASP A 477 7.72 21.86 -38.44
C ASP A 477 7.59 21.01 -37.17
N LEU A 478 6.88 19.88 -37.25
CA LEU A 478 6.72 18.97 -36.12
C LEU A 478 8.07 18.43 -35.62
N ILE A 479 8.93 17.97 -36.53
CA ILE A 479 10.24 17.44 -36.11
C ILE A 479 11.17 18.55 -35.61
N HIS A 480 11.02 19.77 -36.14
CA HIS A 480 11.74 20.94 -35.64
C HIS A 480 11.36 21.24 -34.18
N GLU A 481 10.06 21.31 -33.86
CA GLU A 481 9.59 21.54 -32.49
C GLU A 481 10.03 20.40 -31.54
N LEU A 482 9.96 19.15 -31.99
CA LEU A 482 10.49 18.01 -31.23
C LEU A 482 12.00 18.14 -30.97
N SER A 483 12.77 18.62 -31.93
CA SER A 483 14.21 18.82 -31.77
C SER A 483 14.54 19.86 -30.69
N LEU A 484 13.72 20.92 -30.59
CA LEU A 484 13.88 21.95 -29.56
C LEU A 484 13.49 21.44 -28.17
N LEU A 485 12.39 20.66 -28.08
CA LEU A 485 11.92 20.08 -26.81
C LEU A 485 12.89 19.03 -26.27
N CYS A 486 13.38 18.15 -27.14
CA CYS A 486 14.23 17.01 -26.79
C CYS A 486 15.73 17.31 -26.92
N LYS A 487 16.10 18.50 -27.40
CA LYS A 487 17.49 19.01 -27.55
C LYS A 487 18.39 18.13 -28.45
N PHE A 488 17.83 17.53 -29.51
CA PHE A 488 18.63 16.79 -30.50
C PHE A 488 18.89 17.61 -31.77
N ASN A 489 19.95 17.24 -32.50
CA ASN A 489 20.18 17.73 -33.85
C ASN A 489 19.64 16.72 -34.87
N TYR A 490 19.33 17.17 -36.09
CA TYR A 490 18.84 16.27 -37.15
C TYR A 490 19.23 16.73 -38.54
N THR A 491 19.23 15.79 -39.48
CA THR A 491 19.39 16.05 -40.92
C THR A 491 18.25 15.40 -41.69
N LEU A 492 17.64 16.15 -42.61
CA LEU A 492 16.54 15.68 -43.44
C LEU A 492 17.06 15.01 -44.72
N GLU A 493 16.56 13.80 -44.98
CA GLU A 493 16.81 13.05 -46.21
C GLU A 493 15.50 12.79 -46.95
N VAL A 494 15.43 13.19 -48.22
CA VAL A 494 14.22 12.98 -49.03
C VAL A 494 14.19 11.56 -49.56
N GLN A 495 13.07 10.87 -49.37
CA GLN A 495 12.79 9.62 -50.04
C GLN A 495 12.42 9.87 -51.51
N ALA A 496 13.34 9.54 -52.43
CA ALA A 496 13.20 9.87 -53.85
C ALA A 496 11.97 9.27 -54.56
N ASP A 497 11.49 8.11 -54.11
CA ASP A 497 10.30 7.45 -54.69
C ASP A 497 8.99 7.79 -53.94
N SER A 498 9.08 8.61 -52.88
CA SER A 498 7.98 8.94 -51.94
C SER A 498 7.23 7.73 -51.40
N LYS A 499 7.80 6.51 -51.44
CA LYS A 499 7.11 5.31 -50.97
C LYS A 499 7.26 5.16 -49.46
N GLY A 500 6.12 4.99 -48.79
CA GLY A 500 6.06 4.66 -47.37
C GLY A 500 6.80 3.37 -47.01
N GLY A 501 6.68 2.36 -47.86
CA GLY A 501 7.37 1.07 -47.71
C GLY A 501 6.40 -0.12 -47.71
N SER A 502 6.81 -1.16 -48.41
CA SER A 502 6.10 -2.43 -48.57
C SER A 502 7.11 -3.57 -48.75
N TRP A 503 6.73 -4.79 -48.39
CA TRP A 503 7.51 -5.97 -48.71
C TRP A 503 7.57 -6.20 -50.23
N ASP A 504 8.78 -6.26 -50.79
CA ASP A 504 8.99 -6.62 -52.18
C ASP A 504 9.32 -8.11 -52.30
N ASN A 505 8.40 -8.87 -52.90
CA ASN A 505 8.55 -10.31 -53.11
C ASN A 505 9.69 -10.68 -54.08
N LYS A 506 10.12 -9.77 -54.96
CA LYS A 506 11.22 -10.05 -55.91
C LYS A 506 12.58 -9.91 -55.23
N THR A 507 12.74 -8.85 -54.46
CA THR A 507 14.01 -8.58 -53.76
C THR A 507 14.06 -9.20 -52.37
N GLN A 508 12.95 -9.75 -51.88
CA GLN A 508 12.79 -10.30 -50.52
C GLN A 508 13.24 -9.32 -49.44
N ARG A 509 12.89 -8.04 -49.61
CA ARG A 509 13.26 -6.95 -48.70
C ARG A 509 12.15 -5.91 -48.60
N TRP A 510 12.12 -5.20 -47.47
CA TRP A 510 11.31 -4.00 -47.31
C TRP A 510 11.91 -2.84 -48.10
N ASN A 511 11.08 -2.11 -48.82
CA ASN A 511 11.50 -0.91 -49.56
C ASN A 511 10.99 0.37 -48.89
N GLY A 512 11.24 1.52 -49.52
CA GLY A 512 10.76 2.82 -49.07
C GLY A 512 11.33 3.25 -47.72
N MET A 513 10.58 4.11 -47.02
CA MET A 513 10.99 4.65 -45.72
C MET A 513 11.08 3.57 -44.63
N ILE A 514 10.15 2.61 -44.61
CA ILE A 514 10.21 1.45 -43.68
C ILE A 514 11.52 0.68 -43.86
N GLY A 515 11.91 0.37 -45.10
CA GLY A 515 13.17 -0.32 -45.36
C GLY A 515 14.39 0.45 -44.85
N LYS A 516 14.44 1.77 -45.07
CA LYS A 516 15.54 2.61 -44.60
C LYS A 516 15.69 2.62 -43.08
N VAL A 517 14.58 2.71 -42.35
CA VAL A 517 14.59 2.66 -40.88
C VAL A 517 14.98 1.26 -40.40
N LEU A 518 14.35 0.22 -40.95
CA LEU A 518 14.59 -1.18 -40.58
C LEU A 518 16.07 -1.59 -40.76
N TYR A 519 16.73 -1.09 -41.80
CA TYR A 519 18.12 -1.44 -42.11
C TYR A 519 19.14 -0.44 -41.57
N GLY A 520 18.72 0.54 -40.75
CA GLY A 520 19.61 1.52 -40.11
C GLY A 520 20.19 2.59 -41.05
N GLU A 521 19.67 2.70 -42.27
CA GLU A 521 20.03 3.78 -43.20
C GLU A 521 19.52 5.12 -42.67
N ALA A 522 18.34 5.11 -42.04
CA ALA A 522 17.74 6.24 -41.35
C ALA A 522 17.43 5.88 -39.89
N ASP A 523 17.47 6.87 -39.02
CA ASP A 523 17.16 6.68 -37.59
C ASP A 523 15.66 6.89 -37.32
N LEU A 524 15.00 7.73 -38.13
CA LEU A 524 13.56 8.03 -38.03
C LEU A 524 12.97 8.28 -39.43
N ALA A 525 11.67 8.03 -39.59
CA ALA A 525 10.89 8.52 -40.73
C ALA A 525 9.71 9.37 -40.24
N ILE A 526 9.50 10.54 -40.83
CA ILE A 526 8.36 11.41 -40.52
C ILE A 526 7.66 11.88 -41.81
N THR A 527 6.40 11.48 -41.94
CA THR A 527 5.55 11.72 -43.12
C THR A 527 4.11 11.32 -42.78
N ASP A 528 3.20 11.48 -43.72
CA ASP A 528 1.85 10.92 -43.75
C ASP A 528 1.79 9.38 -43.91
N LEU A 529 2.57 8.65 -43.10
CA LEU A 529 2.63 7.19 -43.18
C LEU A 529 1.44 6.54 -42.47
N THR A 530 0.63 5.78 -43.21
CA THR A 530 -0.42 4.95 -42.60
C THR A 530 0.19 3.79 -41.82
N ILE A 531 -0.16 3.69 -40.54
CA ILE A 531 0.18 2.55 -39.68
C ILE A 531 -0.65 1.34 -40.12
N THR A 532 0.02 0.22 -40.45
CA THR A 532 -0.61 -1.04 -40.84
C THR A 532 0.05 -2.19 -40.09
N ARG A 533 -0.71 -3.28 -39.85
CA ARG A 533 -0.21 -4.47 -39.14
C ARG A 533 1.11 -5.00 -39.72
N ASP A 534 1.23 -5.07 -41.04
CA ASP A 534 2.44 -5.57 -41.69
C ASP A 534 3.67 -4.68 -41.40
N ARG A 535 3.48 -3.35 -41.32
CA ARG A 535 4.56 -2.41 -41.02
C ARG A 535 4.93 -2.45 -39.54
N GLU A 536 3.94 -2.50 -38.65
CA GLU A 536 4.15 -2.65 -37.20
C GLU A 536 4.89 -3.95 -36.85
N SER A 537 4.77 -4.99 -37.68
CA SER A 537 5.49 -6.24 -37.45
C SER A 537 7.02 -6.15 -37.62
N VAL A 538 7.53 -5.06 -38.22
CA VAL A 538 8.96 -4.90 -38.54
C VAL A 538 9.58 -3.62 -38.01
N VAL A 539 8.80 -2.58 -37.74
CA VAL A 539 9.28 -1.34 -37.11
C VAL A 539 8.30 -0.86 -36.06
N ASP A 540 8.82 -0.17 -35.06
CA ASP A 540 8.00 0.45 -34.03
C ASP A 540 7.41 1.79 -34.52
N PHE A 541 6.17 2.08 -34.11
CA PHE A 541 5.50 3.35 -34.35
C PHE A 541 5.24 4.08 -33.04
N THR A 542 5.23 5.41 -33.11
CA THR A 542 4.63 6.22 -32.04
C THR A 542 3.11 6.06 -32.03
N MET A 543 2.46 6.55 -30.97
CA MET A 543 1.01 6.78 -31.05
C MET A 543 0.69 7.70 -32.24
N PRO A 544 -0.41 7.46 -32.98
CA PRO A 544 -0.78 8.29 -34.11
C PRO A 544 -1.10 9.72 -33.65
N PHE A 545 -0.50 10.71 -34.30
CA PHE A 545 -0.72 12.12 -33.97
C PHE A 545 -1.83 12.78 -34.81
N MET A 546 -2.30 12.11 -35.87
CA MET A 546 -3.49 12.49 -36.64
C MET A 546 -4.33 11.24 -36.96
N ASN A 547 -5.62 11.30 -36.63
CA ASN A 547 -6.59 10.26 -36.96
C ASN A 547 -7.28 10.61 -38.28
N LEU A 548 -7.13 9.75 -39.28
CA LEU A 548 -7.75 9.90 -40.60
C LEU A 548 -8.50 8.62 -40.96
N GLY A 549 -9.63 8.79 -41.66
CA GLY A 549 -10.42 7.69 -42.22
C GLY A 549 -10.46 7.78 -43.75
N LYS A 550 -10.88 6.70 -44.41
CA LYS A 550 -11.18 6.76 -45.85
C LYS A 550 -12.44 7.59 -46.06
N THR A 551 -12.29 8.75 -46.71
CA THR A 551 -13.39 9.63 -47.08
C THR A 551 -13.55 9.64 -48.59
N PHE A 552 -14.78 9.53 -49.08
CA PHE A 552 -15.08 9.74 -50.50
C PHE A 552 -15.40 11.20 -50.74
N VAL A 553 -14.76 11.81 -51.74
CA VAL A 553 -15.05 13.18 -52.19
C VAL A 553 -15.65 13.08 -53.58
N THR A 554 -16.86 13.61 -53.76
CA THR A 554 -17.53 13.70 -55.07
C THR A 554 -17.61 15.16 -55.49
N THR A 555 -17.60 15.42 -56.81
CA THR A 555 -17.93 16.75 -57.34
C THR A 555 -19.41 17.03 -57.08
N ASP A 556 -19.74 18.25 -56.67
CA ASP A 556 -21.12 18.73 -56.72
C ASP A 556 -21.58 18.75 -58.19
N ALA A 557 -22.24 17.68 -58.62
CA ALA A 557 -22.81 17.55 -59.94
C ALA A 557 -24.33 17.28 -59.81
N LEU A 558 -25.08 18.38 -59.95
CA LEU A 558 -26.50 18.48 -60.31
C LEU A 558 -27.55 18.12 -59.23
N TYR A 559 -27.86 19.11 -58.38
CA TYR A 559 -29.22 19.36 -57.86
C TYR A 559 -29.94 20.47 -58.68
N GLU A 560 -29.62 20.59 -59.98
CA GLU A 560 -30.32 21.49 -60.92
C GLU A 560 -30.58 20.78 -62.26
N SER A 561 -31.53 19.84 -62.28
CA SER A 561 -32.39 19.56 -63.45
C SER A 561 -33.36 18.42 -63.13
N GLY A 562 -34.64 18.75 -62.90
CA GLY A 562 -35.76 17.80 -62.91
C GLY A 562 -36.62 17.81 -61.66
#